data_AF-A0A958B4Z6-F1
#
_entry.id   AF-A0A958B4Z6-F1
#
_cell.length_a   1.000
_cell.length_b   1.000
_cell.length_c   1.000
_cell.angle_alpha   90.00
_cell.angle_beta   90.00
_cell.angle_gamma   90.00
#
_symmetry.space_group_name_H-M   'P 1'
#
loop_
_entity.id
_entity.type
_entity.pdbx_description
1 polymer ?
#
loop_
_entity_poly.entity_id
_entity_poly.type
_entity_poly.pdbx_seq_one_letter_code
_entity_poly.pdbx_strand_id
1 'polypeptide(L)'
;LAILHAQPRPGDYLDCIYRREKPGGRWLYDREETLFGPVDPADAALVEELAAVFAALAPHPDQCTIYAPLAVGCHVDHQVVRQAAMQLLEASYEVLFYEDYPYVVRDRAGLPAALERFKTSGGWRPRPVVLSRQDLDCKIAAVAAYASQLGVLFGTDGVAAPQDVSGALDGFARFTARETDSGRFAERLWTVTQAA
;
A
#
# COMPACT_ATOMS: atom_id res chain seq x y z
N LEU A 1 -10.84 9.27 -5.99
CA LEU A 1 -9.69 9.90 -6.68
C LEU A 1 -9.96 11.32 -7.20
N ALA A 2 -11.15 11.65 -7.70
CA ALA A 2 -11.48 13.03 -8.13
C ALA A 2 -11.26 14.11 -7.07
N ILE A 3 -11.56 13.81 -5.79
CA ILE A 3 -11.30 14.69 -4.63
C ILE A 3 -9.81 15.05 -4.53
N LEU A 4 -8.93 14.10 -4.83
CA LEU A 4 -7.47 14.28 -4.81
C LEU A 4 -6.92 14.84 -6.14
N HIS A 5 -7.80 15.20 -7.08
CA HIS A 5 -7.43 15.60 -8.44
C HIS A 5 -6.54 14.58 -9.18
N ALA A 6 -6.70 13.30 -8.85
CA ALA A 6 -5.97 12.19 -9.46
C ALA A 6 -6.83 11.45 -10.49
N GLN A 7 -6.20 11.01 -11.59
CA GLN A 7 -6.86 10.22 -12.63
C GLN A 7 -6.79 8.71 -12.30
N PRO A 8 -7.93 8.01 -12.20
CA PRO A 8 -7.91 6.56 -12.06
C PRO A 8 -7.55 5.88 -13.38
N ARG A 9 -6.81 4.78 -13.29
CA ARG A 9 -6.63 3.84 -14.41
C ARG A 9 -6.93 2.42 -13.91
N PRO A 10 -8.20 1.97 -13.98
CA PRO A 10 -8.55 0.62 -13.55
C PRO A 10 -7.87 -0.41 -14.48
N GLY A 11 -7.39 -1.51 -13.90
CA GLY A 11 -6.90 -2.67 -14.64
C GLY A 11 -7.93 -3.80 -14.64
N ASP A 12 -7.72 -4.81 -15.47
CA ASP A 12 -8.61 -5.96 -15.62
C ASP A 12 -8.19 -7.15 -14.72
N TYR A 13 -7.64 -6.84 -13.55
CA TYR A 13 -7.14 -7.82 -12.60
C TYR A 13 -8.17 -8.12 -11.53
N LEU A 14 -8.31 -9.41 -11.21
CA LEU A 14 -9.20 -9.87 -10.15
C LEU A 14 -8.56 -9.63 -8.77
N ASP A 15 -9.33 -9.04 -7.86
CA ASP A 15 -9.04 -9.09 -6.41
C ASP A 15 -8.82 -10.54 -5.96
N CYS A 16 -7.93 -10.75 -4.99
CA CYS A 16 -7.54 -12.06 -4.50
C CYS A 16 -8.70 -12.99 -4.14
N ILE A 17 -9.81 -12.45 -3.61
CA ILE A 17 -10.98 -13.25 -3.25
C ILE A 17 -11.68 -13.91 -4.46
N TYR A 18 -11.38 -13.45 -5.67
CA TYR A 18 -11.93 -14.00 -6.92
C TYR A 18 -10.93 -14.86 -7.71
N ARG A 19 -9.68 -14.99 -7.25
CA ARG A 19 -8.65 -15.71 -8.00
C ARG A 19 -8.71 -17.22 -7.79
N ARG A 20 -8.51 -17.95 -8.90
CA ARG A 20 -8.43 -19.41 -8.94
C ARG A 20 -7.21 -19.82 -9.73
N GLU A 21 -6.66 -20.99 -9.40
CA GLU A 21 -5.50 -21.56 -10.12
C GLU A 21 -5.77 -21.72 -11.62
N LYS A 22 -7.02 -22.04 -11.97
CA LYS A 22 -7.53 -22.14 -13.34
C LYS A 22 -9.05 -22.05 -13.33
N PRO A 23 -9.73 -21.84 -14.47
CA PRO A 23 -11.19 -21.92 -14.55
C PRO A 23 -11.71 -23.23 -13.96
N GLY A 24 -12.60 -23.15 -12.97
CA GLY A 24 -13.12 -24.33 -12.25
C GLY A 24 -12.15 -24.99 -11.25
N GLY A 25 -10.92 -24.50 -11.14
CA GLY A 25 -9.94 -24.95 -10.16
C GLY A 25 -10.21 -24.45 -8.73
N ARG A 26 -9.29 -24.76 -7.82
CA ARG A 26 -9.38 -24.28 -6.43
C ARG A 26 -9.29 -22.76 -6.37
N TRP A 27 -9.90 -22.20 -5.34
CA TRP A 27 -9.63 -20.83 -4.93
C TRP A 27 -8.20 -20.72 -4.40
N LEU A 28 -7.52 -19.63 -4.76
CA LEU A 28 -6.17 -19.39 -4.26
C LEU A 28 -6.21 -18.90 -2.80
N TYR A 29 -7.19 -18.04 -2.49
CA TYR A 29 -7.37 -17.45 -1.17
C TYR A 29 -8.85 -17.56 -0.76
N ASP A 30 -9.18 -18.56 0.05
CA ASP A 30 -10.57 -18.91 0.40
C ASP A 30 -10.98 -18.54 1.83
N ARG A 31 -10.04 -17.98 2.60
CA ARG A 31 -10.21 -17.56 3.99
C ARG A 31 -9.25 -16.46 4.40
N GLU A 32 -9.54 -15.80 5.49
CA GLU A 32 -8.76 -14.68 6.02
C GLU A 32 -7.28 -15.03 6.20
N GLU A 33 -6.96 -16.20 6.73
CA GLU A 33 -5.57 -16.63 6.95
C GLU A 33 -4.78 -16.74 5.64
N THR A 34 -5.46 -17.08 4.54
CA THR A 34 -4.83 -17.14 3.21
C THR A 34 -4.72 -15.75 2.58
N LEU A 35 -5.67 -14.85 2.87
CA LEU A 35 -5.65 -13.46 2.36
C LEU A 35 -4.53 -12.63 3.01
N PHE A 36 -4.22 -12.89 4.28
CA PHE A 36 -3.17 -12.21 5.05
C PHE A 36 -1.93 -13.10 5.27
N GLY A 37 -1.76 -14.11 4.42
CA GLY A 37 -0.68 -15.10 4.49
C GLY A 37 0.39 -14.89 3.41
N PRO A 38 1.19 -15.94 3.11
CA PRO A 38 2.09 -15.95 1.98
C PRO A 38 1.33 -15.88 0.64
N VAL A 39 1.93 -15.23 -0.37
CA VAL A 39 1.41 -15.25 -1.74
C VAL A 39 1.44 -16.68 -2.29
N ASP A 40 0.34 -17.09 -2.92
CA ASP A 40 0.24 -18.39 -3.57
C ASP A 40 1.17 -18.45 -4.80
N PRO A 41 1.95 -19.52 -5.02
CA PRO A 41 2.84 -19.63 -6.19
C PRO A 41 2.14 -19.46 -7.53
N ALA A 42 0.83 -19.71 -7.62
CA ALA A 42 0.05 -19.48 -8.84
C ALA A 42 -0.02 -17.99 -9.26
N ASP A 43 0.18 -17.05 -8.33
CA ASP A 43 0.23 -15.62 -8.62
C ASP A 43 1.62 -15.14 -9.10
N ALA A 44 2.62 -16.01 -9.23
CA ALA A 44 3.95 -15.60 -9.69
C ALA A 44 3.92 -14.95 -11.09
N ALA A 45 3.10 -15.47 -12.00
CA ALA A 45 2.94 -14.88 -13.33
C ALA A 45 2.27 -13.48 -13.28
N LEU A 46 1.39 -13.25 -12.30
CA LEU A 46 0.72 -11.97 -12.10
C LEU A 46 1.72 -10.88 -11.67
N VAL A 47 2.73 -11.23 -10.86
CA VAL A 47 3.80 -10.29 -10.47
C VAL A 47 4.55 -9.77 -11.70
N GLU A 48 5.00 -10.68 -12.57
CA GLU A 48 5.72 -10.33 -13.80
C GLU A 48 4.85 -9.51 -14.76
N GLU A 49 3.58 -9.88 -14.89
CA GLU A 49 2.63 -9.17 -15.74
C GLU A 49 2.40 -7.74 -15.25
N LEU A 50 2.18 -7.56 -13.95
CA LEU A 50 2.00 -6.22 -13.36
C LEU A 50 3.25 -5.37 -13.49
N ALA A 51 4.44 -5.93 -13.28
CA ALA A 51 5.69 -5.20 -13.48
C ALA A 51 5.82 -4.69 -14.93
N ALA A 52 5.51 -5.55 -15.92
CA ALA A 52 5.51 -5.16 -17.32
C ALA A 52 4.47 -4.07 -17.63
N VAL A 53 3.25 -4.19 -17.09
CA VAL A 53 2.21 -3.17 -17.26
C VAL A 53 2.62 -1.84 -16.65
N PHE A 54 3.16 -1.84 -15.43
CA PHE A 54 3.62 -0.60 -14.78
C PHE A 54 4.76 0.07 -15.55
N ALA A 55 5.73 -0.71 -16.04
CA ALA A 55 6.80 -0.19 -16.89
C ALA A 55 6.27 0.39 -18.21
N ALA A 56 5.26 -0.24 -18.82
CA ALA A 56 4.63 0.28 -20.04
C ALA A 56 3.85 1.58 -19.79
N LEU A 57 3.27 1.76 -18.59
CA LEU A 57 2.59 2.99 -18.19
C LEU A 57 3.57 4.14 -17.88
N ALA A 58 4.80 3.80 -17.51
CA ALA A 58 5.82 4.74 -17.10
C ALA A 58 7.12 4.53 -17.92
N PRO A 59 7.11 4.74 -19.25
CA PRO A 59 8.19 4.32 -20.15
C PRO A 59 9.53 5.05 -19.92
N HIS A 60 9.56 6.09 -19.10
CA HIS A 60 10.73 6.89 -18.76
C HIS A 60 10.99 6.81 -17.25
N PRO A 61 11.83 5.85 -16.80
CA PRO A 61 12.08 5.60 -15.37
C PRO A 61 12.58 6.83 -14.59
N ASP A 62 13.30 7.73 -15.28
CA ASP A 62 13.87 8.97 -14.74
C ASP A 62 12.86 10.13 -14.64
N GLN A 63 11.66 9.97 -15.19
CA GLN A 63 10.64 11.01 -15.24
C GLN A 63 9.40 10.66 -14.42
N CYS A 64 9.43 9.57 -13.65
CA CYS A 64 8.31 9.11 -12.86
C CYS A 64 8.76 8.63 -11.48
N THR A 65 7.91 8.90 -10.49
CA THR A 65 8.03 8.32 -9.15
C THR A 65 6.87 7.36 -8.96
N ILE A 66 7.18 6.10 -8.67
CA ILE A 66 6.20 5.05 -8.40
C ILE A 66 5.94 4.99 -6.90
N TYR A 67 4.67 5.02 -6.50
CA TYR A 67 4.26 4.82 -5.11
C TYR A 67 3.59 3.46 -4.98
N ALA A 68 4.09 2.62 -4.07
CA ALA A 68 3.65 1.23 -3.93
C ALA A 68 3.45 0.85 -2.45
N PRO A 69 2.64 -0.18 -2.13
CA PRO A 69 2.47 -0.65 -0.76
C PRO A 69 3.76 -1.25 -0.19
N LEU A 70 4.06 -0.95 1.07
CA LEU A 70 5.07 -1.69 1.83
C LEU A 70 4.56 -3.09 2.21
N ALA A 71 3.28 -3.39 2.00
CA ALA A 71 2.63 -4.66 2.33
C ALA A 71 2.70 -5.02 3.83
N VAL A 72 2.63 -4.01 4.70
CA VAL A 72 2.35 -4.19 6.13
C VAL A 72 0.96 -4.82 6.28
N GLY A 73 0.84 -5.79 7.18
CA GLY A 73 -0.39 -6.58 7.36
C GLY A 73 -0.49 -7.82 6.45
N CYS A 74 0.45 -8.01 5.52
CA CYS A 74 0.58 -9.25 4.73
C CYS A 74 -0.60 -9.56 3.80
N HIS A 75 -1.40 -8.58 3.38
CA HIS A 75 -2.42 -8.83 2.37
C HIS A 75 -1.77 -9.28 1.05
N VAL A 76 -2.24 -10.37 0.46
CA VAL A 76 -1.59 -11.00 -0.70
C VAL A 76 -1.50 -10.08 -1.92
N ASP A 77 -2.54 -9.27 -2.19
CA ASP A 77 -2.49 -8.29 -3.30
C ASP A 77 -1.46 -7.19 -3.08
N HIS A 78 -1.29 -6.74 -1.82
CA HIS A 78 -0.26 -5.75 -1.51
C HIS A 78 1.14 -6.35 -1.68
N GLN A 79 1.31 -7.63 -1.32
CA GLN A 79 2.57 -8.34 -1.51
C GLN A 79 2.89 -8.57 -2.99
N VAL A 80 1.90 -8.90 -3.82
CA VAL A 80 2.04 -9.04 -5.28
C VAL A 80 2.45 -7.70 -5.91
N VAL A 81 1.73 -6.61 -5.60
CA VAL A 81 2.06 -5.27 -6.12
C VAL A 81 3.43 -4.81 -5.63
N ARG A 82 3.79 -5.07 -4.36
CA ARG A 82 5.12 -4.75 -3.83
C ARG A 82 6.22 -5.50 -4.59
N GLN A 83 6.03 -6.78 -4.89
CA GLN A 83 7.00 -7.57 -5.66
C GLN A 83 7.19 -6.99 -7.07
N ALA A 84 6.10 -6.63 -7.76
CA ALA A 84 6.18 -5.97 -9.06
C ALA A 84 6.93 -4.62 -8.96
N ALA A 85 6.63 -3.81 -7.95
CA ALA A 85 7.30 -2.53 -7.73
C ALA A 85 8.80 -2.69 -7.40
N MET A 86 9.21 -3.78 -6.75
CA MET A 86 10.62 -4.09 -6.53
C MET A 86 11.35 -4.38 -7.85
N GLN A 87 10.70 -5.03 -8.83
CA GLN A 87 11.30 -5.22 -10.16
C GLN A 87 11.48 -3.89 -10.89
N LEU A 88 10.54 -2.94 -10.74
CA LEU A 88 10.71 -1.59 -11.26
C LEU A 88 11.88 -0.88 -10.57
N LEU A 89 12.03 -1.02 -9.25
CA LEU A 89 13.17 -0.46 -8.53
C LEU A 89 14.51 -1.02 -9.05
N GLU A 90 14.58 -2.33 -9.34
CA GLU A 90 15.75 -2.97 -9.98
C GLU A 90 15.98 -2.45 -11.40
N ALA A 91 14.90 -2.12 -12.13
CA ALA A 91 14.93 -1.48 -13.44
C ALA A 91 15.18 0.05 -13.38
N SER A 92 15.75 0.56 -12.28
CA SER A 92 16.16 1.95 -12.08
C SER A 92 15.02 2.98 -11.98
N TYR A 93 13.79 2.56 -11.70
CA TYR A 93 12.71 3.49 -11.36
C TYR A 93 12.90 4.05 -9.94
N GLU A 94 12.45 5.28 -9.72
CA GLU A 94 12.26 5.78 -8.35
C GLU A 94 10.98 5.15 -7.76
N VAL A 95 11.14 4.34 -6.70
CA VAL A 95 10.01 3.69 -6.02
C VAL A 95 9.98 4.07 -4.55
N LEU A 96 8.82 4.58 -4.10
CA LEU A 96 8.54 4.98 -2.72
C LEU A 96 7.46 4.07 -2.14
N PHE A 97 7.77 3.38 -1.04
CA PHE A 97 6.85 2.43 -0.43
C PHE A 97 6.09 3.06 0.74
N TYR A 98 4.76 3.15 0.67
CA TYR A 98 3.95 3.72 1.75
C TYR A 98 3.62 2.68 2.83
N GLU A 99 3.48 3.14 4.08
CA GLU A 99 2.97 2.31 5.16
C GLU A 99 1.47 2.04 5.00
N ASP A 100 1.09 0.76 4.97
CA ASP A 100 -0.28 0.34 4.70
C ASP A 100 -1.20 0.63 5.88
N TYR A 101 -1.95 1.72 5.80
CA TYR A 101 -3.00 2.03 6.76
C TYR A 101 -4.30 1.27 6.41
N PRO A 102 -5.05 0.73 7.37
CA PRO A 102 -4.86 0.79 8.83
C PRO A 102 -3.94 -0.31 9.40
N TYR A 103 -3.42 -1.21 8.58
CA TYR A 103 -2.65 -2.37 9.05
C TYR A 103 -1.45 -1.98 9.92
N VAL A 104 -0.72 -0.93 9.53
CA VAL A 104 0.46 -0.44 10.26
C VAL A 104 0.16 0.05 11.68
N VAL A 105 -1.07 0.49 11.95
CA VAL A 105 -1.47 0.91 13.31
C VAL A 105 -2.12 -0.20 14.12
N ARG A 106 -2.62 -1.26 13.46
CA ARG A 106 -3.27 -2.41 14.12
C ARG A 106 -2.24 -3.38 14.71
N ASP A 107 -1.08 -3.53 14.08
CA ASP A 107 -0.01 -4.41 14.54
C ASP A 107 1.34 -3.67 14.58
N ARG A 108 1.87 -3.47 15.80
CA ARG A 108 3.18 -2.85 16.01
C ARG A 108 4.35 -3.67 15.47
N ALA A 109 4.20 -4.99 15.33
CA ALA A 109 5.22 -5.86 14.74
C ALA A 109 5.16 -5.89 13.20
N GLY A 110 4.05 -5.43 12.61
CA GLY A 110 3.80 -5.52 11.18
C GLY A 110 4.80 -4.73 10.32
N LEU A 111 5.17 -3.52 10.75
CA LEU A 111 6.15 -2.70 10.03
C LEU A 111 7.55 -3.32 10.04
N PRO A 112 8.15 -3.67 11.20
CA PRO A 112 9.43 -4.40 11.22
C PRO A 112 9.39 -5.69 10.39
N ALA A 113 8.31 -6.47 10.48
CA ALA A 113 8.17 -7.70 9.71
C ALA A 113 8.13 -7.46 8.19
N ALA A 114 7.44 -6.40 7.74
CA ALA A 114 7.39 -6.03 6.33
C ALA A 114 8.76 -5.57 5.80
N LEU A 115 9.55 -4.87 6.61
CA LEU A 115 10.91 -4.45 6.25
C LEU A 115 11.87 -5.65 6.16
N GLU A 116 11.78 -6.60 7.10
CA GLU A 116 12.64 -7.80 7.11
C GLU A 116 12.30 -8.82 6.02
N ARG A 117 11.02 -8.94 5.64
CA ARG A 117 10.59 -9.91 4.61
C ARG A 117 11.26 -9.66 3.25
N PHE A 118 11.55 -8.41 2.93
CA PHE A 118 12.20 -8.02 1.70
C PHE A 118 13.51 -7.32 2.03
N LYS A 119 14.56 -8.13 2.20
CA LYS A 119 15.91 -7.62 2.42
C LYS A 119 16.42 -6.98 1.15
N THR A 120 16.89 -5.75 1.30
CA THR A 120 17.55 -5.00 0.24
C THR A 120 19.00 -4.77 0.63
N SER A 121 19.91 -4.81 -0.35
CA SER A 121 21.35 -4.72 -0.10
C SER A 121 21.76 -3.40 0.57
N GLY A 122 21.16 -2.26 0.21
CA GLY A 122 21.43 -0.97 0.85
C GLY A 122 20.48 -0.60 1.98
N GLY A 123 19.55 -1.49 2.34
CA GLY A 123 18.61 -1.33 3.45
C GLY A 123 17.53 -0.26 3.22
N TRP A 124 16.53 -0.32 4.10
CA TRP A 124 15.39 0.59 4.08
C TRP A 124 15.71 1.94 4.76
N ARG A 125 15.18 3.03 4.21
CA ARG A 125 15.31 4.38 4.75
C ARG A 125 13.94 5.05 4.84
N PRO A 126 13.50 5.47 6.04
CA PRO A 126 12.26 6.20 6.19
C PRO A 126 12.42 7.62 5.65
N ARG A 127 11.41 8.10 4.93
CA ARG A 127 11.28 9.45 4.42
C ARG A 127 9.94 10.03 4.85
N PRO A 128 9.92 10.99 5.80
CA PRO A 128 8.68 11.66 6.17
C PRO A 128 8.18 12.54 5.04
N VAL A 129 6.86 12.56 4.87
CA VAL A 129 6.12 13.47 4.00
C VAL A 129 5.21 14.30 4.89
N VAL A 130 5.55 15.57 5.06
CA VAL A 130 4.77 16.50 5.87
C VAL A 130 3.50 16.89 5.13
N LEU A 131 2.38 16.75 5.81
CA LEU A 131 1.05 17.15 5.35
C LEU A 131 0.65 18.47 6.00
N SER A 132 0.11 19.37 5.18
CA SER A 132 -0.67 20.48 5.71
C SER A 132 -1.99 19.97 6.28
N ARG A 133 -2.69 20.83 7.03
CA ARG A 133 -4.06 20.51 7.47
C ARG A 133 -5.00 20.27 6.28
N GLN A 134 -4.84 21.06 5.22
CA GLN A 134 -5.65 20.94 4.01
C GLN A 134 -5.41 19.60 3.30
N ASP A 135 -4.16 19.13 3.22
CA ASP A 135 -3.85 17.82 2.62
C ASP A 135 -4.51 16.68 3.39
N LEU A 136 -4.43 16.75 4.73
CA LEU A 136 -5.04 15.75 5.60
C LEU A 136 -6.57 15.76 5.50
N ASP A 137 -7.21 16.93 5.50
CA ASP A 137 -8.67 17.05 5.32
C ASP A 137 -9.10 16.50 3.95
N CYS A 138 -8.32 16.76 2.89
CA CYS A 138 -8.58 16.23 1.56
C CYS A 138 -8.45 14.70 1.51
N LYS A 139 -7.42 14.14 2.18
CA LYS A 139 -7.25 12.69 2.36
C LYS A 139 -8.42 12.07 3.12
N ILE A 140 -8.86 12.67 4.22
CA ILE A 140 -10.01 12.20 5.02
C ILE A 140 -11.26 12.14 4.14
N ALA A 141 -11.54 13.20 3.37
CA ALA A 141 -12.68 13.25 2.46
C ALA A 141 -12.57 12.17 1.35
N ALA A 142 -11.38 11.96 0.81
CA ALA A 142 -11.15 10.93 -0.19
C ALA A 142 -11.35 9.51 0.35
N VAL A 143 -10.90 9.22 1.57
CA VAL A 143 -11.10 7.92 2.24
C VAL A 143 -12.59 7.71 2.55
N ALA A 144 -13.29 8.75 3.04
CA ALA A 144 -14.71 8.69 3.34
C ALA A 144 -15.59 8.40 2.10
N ALA A 145 -15.11 8.67 0.89
CA ALA A 145 -15.81 8.34 -0.35
C ALA A 145 -15.87 6.82 -0.64
N TYR A 146 -15.02 6.00 0.00
CA TYR A 146 -15.04 4.53 -0.14
C TYR A 146 -16.01 3.91 0.87
N ALA A 147 -17.29 4.26 0.78
CA ALA A 147 -18.32 3.90 1.75
C ALA A 147 -18.41 2.40 2.05
N SER A 148 -18.19 1.54 1.05
CA SER A 148 -18.20 0.07 1.23
C SER A 148 -17.06 -0.45 2.11
N GLN A 149 -15.98 0.31 2.27
CA GLN A 149 -14.79 -0.09 3.02
C GLN A 149 -14.79 0.45 4.46
N LEU A 150 -15.62 1.45 4.76
CA LEU A 150 -15.56 2.15 6.05
C LEU A 150 -15.83 1.24 7.25
N GLY A 151 -16.84 0.38 7.19
CA GLY A 151 -17.12 -0.58 8.27
C GLY A 151 -15.97 -1.57 8.50
N VAL A 152 -15.39 -2.10 7.41
CA VAL A 152 -14.28 -3.05 7.45
C VAL A 152 -13.00 -2.42 8.03
N LEU A 153 -12.71 -1.18 7.66
CA LEU A 153 -11.46 -0.51 8.03
C LEU A 153 -11.51 0.18 9.40
N PHE A 154 -12.68 0.64 9.84
CA PHE A 154 -12.81 1.43 11.08
C PHE A 154 -13.67 0.77 12.17
N GLY A 155 -14.19 -0.44 11.94
CA GLY A 155 -14.68 -1.32 13.01
C GLY A 155 -16.02 -0.94 13.64
N THR A 156 -16.88 -0.23 12.91
CA THR A 156 -18.27 -0.05 13.33
C THR A 156 -19.13 -1.14 12.71
N ASP A 157 -19.99 -1.81 13.51
CA ASP A 157 -21.08 -2.67 13.03
C ASP A 157 -22.16 -1.81 12.32
N GLY A 158 -21.77 -1.19 11.19
CA GLY A 158 -22.48 -0.10 10.51
C GLY A 158 -21.51 0.82 9.75
N VAL A 159 -22.04 1.72 8.91
CA VAL A 159 -21.23 2.73 8.20
C VAL A 159 -20.44 3.56 9.21
N ALA A 160 -19.10 3.48 9.19
CA ALA A 160 -18.28 4.28 10.10
C ALA A 160 -18.60 5.75 9.89
N ALA A 161 -18.83 6.47 10.98
CA ALA A 161 -19.23 7.86 10.86
C ALA A 161 -18.00 8.67 10.42
N PRO A 162 -18.15 9.76 9.63
CA PRO A 162 -17.03 10.54 9.14
C PRO A 162 -16.03 11.00 10.22
N GLN A 163 -16.51 11.21 11.45
CA GLN A 163 -15.68 11.54 12.60
C GLN A 163 -14.71 10.41 13.02
N ASP A 164 -15.09 9.15 12.84
CA ASP A 164 -14.26 7.98 13.20
C ASP A 164 -13.08 7.87 12.23
N VAL A 165 -13.35 8.09 10.94
CA VAL A 165 -12.34 8.17 9.87
C VAL A 165 -11.39 9.34 10.12
N SER A 166 -11.94 10.52 10.41
CA SER A 166 -11.15 11.73 10.67
C SER A 166 -10.25 11.57 11.90
N GLY A 167 -10.79 11.12 13.04
CA GLY A 167 -10.03 10.93 14.27
C GLY A 167 -8.90 9.90 14.12
N ALA A 168 -9.17 8.80 13.42
CA ALA A 168 -8.19 7.75 13.21
C ALA A 168 -7.04 8.18 12.28
N LEU A 169 -7.34 8.93 11.21
CA LEU A 169 -6.32 9.49 10.30
C LEU A 169 -5.53 10.65 10.93
N ASP A 170 -6.18 11.54 11.69
CA ASP A 170 -5.51 12.56 12.49
C ASP A 170 -4.52 11.95 13.48
N GLY A 171 -4.97 10.90 14.20
CA GLY A 171 -4.15 10.17 15.15
C GLY A 171 -2.90 9.57 14.50
N PHE A 172 -3.08 8.88 13.37
CA PHE A 172 -1.97 8.30 12.61
C PHE A 172 -0.99 9.37 12.10
N ALA A 173 -1.50 10.45 11.49
CA ALA A 173 -0.64 11.49 10.95
C ALA A 173 0.17 12.22 12.04
N ARG A 174 -0.40 12.39 13.25
CA ARG A 174 0.31 12.94 14.42
C ARG A 174 1.29 11.95 15.03
N PHE A 175 0.98 10.66 15.01
CA PHE A 175 1.90 9.63 15.47
C PHE A 175 3.15 9.63 14.60
N THR A 176 2.97 9.52 13.27
CA THR A 176 4.08 9.56 12.31
C THR A 176 4.87 10.86 12.42
N ALA A 177 4.21 11.99 12.60
CA ALA A 177 4.87 13.28 12.82
C ALA A 177 5.92 13.26 13.94
N ARG A 178 5.57 12.61 15.06
CA ARG A 178 6.42 12.49 16.24
C ARG A 178 7.54 11.50 15.99
N GLU A 179 7.23 10.36 15.39
CA GLU A 179 8.24 9.31 15.09
C GLU A 179 9.30 9.77 14.08
N THR A 180 9.01 10.80 13.29
CA THR A 180 9.96 11.34 12.30
C THR A 180 10.45 12.75 12.63
N ASP A 181 10.22 13.25 13.86
CA ASP A 181 10.58 14.59 14.31
C ASP A 181 10.17 15.74 13.36
N SER A 182 9.07 15.57 12.62
CA SER A 182 8.65 16.54 11.59
C SER A 182 7.81 17.70 12.14
N GLY A 183 7.29 17.57 13.38
CA GLY A 183 6.58 18.62 14.10
C GLY A 183 5.18 18.99 13.55
N ARG A 184 4.71 18.34 12.48
CA ARG A 184 3.39 18.53 11.83
C ARG A 184 2.86 17.20 11.34
N PHE A 185 1.57 17.09 11.01
CA PHE A 185 0.97 15.89 10.41
C PHE A 185 1.88 15.32 9.31
N ALA A 186 2.12 14.01 9.32
CA ALA A 186 3.02 13.39 8.36
C ALA A 186 2.58 11.98 7.99
N GLU A 187 3.02 11.56 6.81
CA GLU A 187 3.10 10.16 6.40
C GLU A 187 4.55 9.74 6.30
N ARG A 188 4.80 8.43 6.27
CA ARG A 188 6.14 7.90 6.11
C ARG A 188 6.18 6.99 4.89
N LEU A 189 7.04 7.37 3.97
CA LEU A 189 7.41 6.56 2.81
C LEU A 189 8.76 5.89 3.11
N TRP A 190 9.03 4.79 2.44
CA TRP A 190 10.25 4.02 2.58
C TRP A 190 10.95 3.95 1.23
N THR A 191 12.24 4.25 1.25
CA THR A 191 13.14 4.15 0.11
C THR A 191 14.16 3.06 0.37
N VAL A 192 14.72 2.52 -0.70
CA VAL A 192 15.86 1.60 -0.64
C VAL A 192 17.09 2.37 -1.10
N THR A 193 18.15 2.35 -0.31
CA THR A 193 19.44 2.81 -0.81
C THR A 193 19.92 1.79 -1.83
N GLN A 194 20.17 2.17 -3.09
CA GLN A 194 20.90 1.27 -3.98
C GLN A 194 22.33 1.14 -3.45
N ALA A 195 22.84 -0.08 -3.36
CA ALA A 195 24.25 -0.29 -3.06
C ALA A 195 25.07 0.30 -4.22
N ALA A 196 26.05 1.15 -3.89
CA ALA A 196 26.99 1.72 -4.85
C ALA A 196 27.89 0.65 -5.48
#